data_AF-A0A5K1EIB4-F1
#
_entry.id   AF-A0A5K1EIB4-F1
#
_cell.length_a   1.000
_cell.length_b   1.000
_cell.length_c   1.000
_cell.angle_alpha   90.00
_cell.angle_beta   90.00
_cell.angle_gamma   90.00
#
_symmetry.space_group_name_H-M   'P 1'
#
loop_
_entity.id
_entity.type
_entity.pdbx_description
1 polymer ?
#
loop_
_entity_poly.entity_id
_entity_poly.type
_entity_poly.pdbx_seq_one_letter_code
_entity_poly.pdbx_strand_id
1 'polypeptide(L)'
;GNPKEEPGAVVCRVAQSFLRFGSFQIHASRGKEDLQIVRALADYTIKHHFPHLENLSKSAGLTFKTEGQESMPTVDLTSNKYA
;
A
#
# COMPACT_ATOMS: atom_id res chain seq x y z
N GLY A 1 30.14 2.75 18.49
CA GLY A 1 28.96 2.28 19.27
C GLY A 1 29.43 1.75 20.61
N ASN A 2 28.53 1.56 21.57
CA ASN A 2 28.84 0.99 22.88
C ASN A 2 28.27 -0.44 22.96
N PRO A 3 28.93 -1.44 22.35
CA PRO A 3 28.47 -2.82 22.37
C PRO A 3 28.64 -3.40 23.79
N LYS A 4 27.53 -3.89 24.35
CA LYS A 4 27.46 -4.53 25.66
C LYS A 4 26.37 -5.59 25.61
N GLU A 5 26.54 -6.63 26.41
CA GLU A 5 25.50 -7.64 26.63
C GLU A 5 24.31 -6.98 27.33
N GLU A 6 23.13 -7.08 26.74
CA GLU A 6 21.89 -6.51 27.27
C GLU A 6 20.84 -7.61 27.49
N PRO A 7 20.07 -7.60 28.59
CA PRO A 7 18.98 -8.54 28.78
C PRO A 7 17.94 -8.42 27.67
N GLY A 8 17.55 -9.56 27.07
CA GLY A 8 16.47 -9.61 26.10
C GLY A 8 15.12 -9.22 26.73
N ALA A 9 14.26 -8.57 25.95
CA ALA A 9 12.90 -8.21 26.35
C ALA A 9 11.88 -8.58 25.27
N VAL A 10 10.65 -8.84 25.70
CA VAL A 10 9.51 -9.11 24.80
C VAL A 10 8.43 -8.06 25.06
N VAL A 11 7.85 -7.53 23.99
CA VAL A 11 6.79 -6.51 24.07
C VAL A 11 5.57 -6.99 23.29
N CYS A 12 4.39 -6.88 23.91
CA CYS A 12 3.12 -7.15 23.25
C CYS A 12 2.74 -5.96 22.36
N ARG A 13 2.55 -6.22 21.06
CA ARG A 13 2.07 -5.22 20.09
C ARG A 13 0.71 -5.63 19.55
N VAL A 14 -0.25 -4.70 19.55
CA VAL A 14 -1.61 -4.91 19.03
C VAL A 14 -1.89 -3.88 17.94
N ALA A 15 -2.46 -4.33 16.82
CA ALA A 15 -2.94 -3.49 15.73
C ALA A 15 -4.04 -4.24 14.96
N GLN A 16 -4.87 -3.51 14.22
CA GLN A 16 -5.86 -4.13 13.32
C GLN A 16 -5.19 -4.89 12.16
N SER A 17 -3.98 -4.48 11.76
CA SER A 17 -3.16 -5.15 10.75
C SER A 17 -1.70 -4.72 10.86
N PHE A 18 -0.80 -5.54 10.33
CA PHE A 18 0.64 -5.28 10.25
C PHE A 18 1.15 -5.17 8.80
N LEU A 19 0.25 -4.86 7.87
CA LEU A 19 0.61 -4.57 6.49
C LEU A 19 1.46 -3.30 6.40
N ARG A 20 2.45 -3.34 5.51
CA ARG A 20 3.38 -2.24 5.18
C ARG A 20 3.74 -2.32 3.71
N PHE A 21 4.36 -1.29 3.15
CA PHE A 21 4.78 -1.31 1.73
C PHE A 21 5.66 -2.51 1.39
N GLY A 22 6.58 -2.88 2.30
CA GLY A 22 7.42 -4.07 2.15
C GLY A 22 6.64 -5.39 2.02
N SER A 23 5.42 -5.49 2.55
CA SER A 23 4.56 -6.66 2.40
C SER A 23 4.16 -6.91 0.95
N PHE A 24 4.00 -5.85 0.16
CA PHE A 24 3.69 -5.93 -1.27
C PHE A 24 4.97 -6.04 -2.10
N GLN A 25 5.97 -5.22 -1.77
CA GLN A 25 7.21 -5.11 -2.55
C GLN A 25 7.98 -6.43 -2.64
N ILE A 26 7.99 -7.26 -1.59
CA ILE A 26 8.68 -8.55 -1.62
C ILE A 26 8.12 -9.52 -2.67
N HIS A 27 6.81 -9.46 -2.94
CA HIS A 27 6.15 -10.26 -3.96
C HIS A 27 6.27 -9.60 -5.33
N ALA A 28 6.13 -8.28 -5.39
CA ALA A 28 6.33 -7.54 -6.63
C ALA A 28 7.75 -7.68 -7.19
N SER A 29 8.78 -7.77 -6.33
CA SER A 29 10.17 -7.93 -6.75
C SER A 29 10.52 -9.32 -7.27
N ARG A 30 9.68 -10.34 -7.04
CA ARG A 30 9.95 -11.73 -7.43
C ARG A 30 9.54 -12.04 -8.87
N GLY A 31 8.74 -11.19 -9.50
CA GLY A 31 8.33 -11.37 -10.90
C GLY A 31 6.84 -11.62 -11.06
N LYS A 32 6.46 -12.12 -12.24
CA LYS A 32 5.05 -12.22 -12.66
C LYS A 32 4.29 -13.30 -11.91
N GLU A 33 4.98 -14.33 -11.45
CA GLU A 33 4.42 -15.44 -10.67
C GLU A 33 3.76 -14.99 -9.36
N ASP A 34 4.32 -13.98 -8.69
CA ASP A 34 3.89 -13.53 -7.37
C ASP A 34 2.91 -12.33 -7.44
N LEU A 35 2.60 -11.81 -8.63
CA LEU A 35 1.66 -10.68 -8.78
C LEU A 35 0.25 -11.00 -8.28
N GLN A 36 -0.17 -12.27 -8.35
CA GLN A 36 -1.46 -12.68 -7.80
C GLN A 36 -1.50 -12.51 -6.27
N ILE A 37 -0.36 -12.69 -5.59
CA ILE A 37 -0.26 -12.48 -4.14
C ILE A 37 -0.35 -10.99 -3.82
N VAL A 38 0.33 -10.13 -4.60
CA VAL A 38 0.21 -8.67 -4.45
C VAL A 38 -1.25 -8.24 -4.57
N ARG A 39 -1.96 -8.77 -5.57
CA ARG A 39 -3.39 -8.51 -5.75
C ARG A 39 -4.22 -9.00 -4.57
N ALA A 40 -4.00 -10.23 -4.11
CA ALA A 40 -4.73 -10.78 -2.98
C ALA A 40 -4.53 -9.95 -1.69
N LEU A 41 -3.30 -9.48 -1.44
CA LEU A 41 -3.00 -8.58 -0.32
C LEU A 41 -3.71 -7.23 -0.47
N ALA A 42 -3.76 -6.67 -1.68
CA ALA A 42 -4.46 -5.42 -1.95
C ALA A 42 -5.98 -5.58 -1.76
N ASP A 43 -6.56 -6.65 -2.30
CA ASP A 43 -7.98 -6.98 -2.16
C ASP A 43 -8.36 -7.17 -0.68
N TYR A 44 -7.54 -7.90 0.09
CA TYR A 44 -7.71 -8.02 1.55
C TYR A 44 -7.66 -6.66 2.24
N THR A 45 -6.69 -5.81 1.87
CA THR A 45 -6.51 -4.49 2.48
C THR A 45 -7.72 -3.61 2.25
N ILE A 46 -8.23 -3.57 1.01
CA ILE A 46 -9.41 -2.80 0.64
C ILE A 46 -10.62 -3.32 1.42
N LYS A 47 -10.88 -4.62 1.37
CA LYS A 47 -12.04 -5.22 2.02
C LYS A 47 -12.11 -4.97 3.53
N HIS A 48 -10.98 -5.08 4.23
CA HIS A 48 -10.97 -5.05 5.69
C HIS A 48 -10.60 -3.69 6.29
N HIS A 49 -9.81 -2.87 5.59
CA HIS A 49 -9.33 -1.59 6.12
C HIS A 49 -9.87 -0.38 5.35
N PHE A 50 -10.30 -0.56 4.09
CA PHE A 50 -10.85 0.52 3.27
C PHE A 50 -12.15 0.10 2.54
N PRO A 51 -13.16 -0.43 3.25
CA PRO A 51 -14.37 -0.98 2.62
C PRO A 51 -15.17 0.06 1.81
N HIS A 52 -15.03 1.35 2.14
CA HIS A 52 -15.61 2.44 1.38
C HIS A 52 -15.07 2.54 -0.06
N LEU A 53 -13.92 1.92 -0.34
CA LEU A 53 -13.33 1.88 -1.68
C LEU A 53 -13.85 0.72 -2.54
N GLU A 54 -14.53 -0.29 -1.98
CA GLU A 54 -15.06 -1.43 -2.77
C GLU A 54 -16.08 -0.98 -3.83
N ASN A 55 -16.79 0.14 -3.57
CA ASN A 55 -17.80 0.69 -4.46
C ASN A 55 -17.26 1.79 -5.40
N LEU A 56 -15.96 2.10 -5.38
CA LEU A 56 -15.40 2.97 -6.41
C LEU A 56 -15.45 2.22 -7.75
N SER A 57 -16.35 2.68 -8.63
CA SER A 57 -16.36 2.28 -10.03
C SER A 57 -14.96 2.39 -10.61
N LYS A 58 -14.55 1.37 -11.39
CA LYS A 58 -13.28 1.26 -12.14
C LYS A 58 -12.91 2.48 -12.99
N SER A 59 -13.78 3.47 -13.10
CA SER A 59 -13.70 4.62 -14.01
C SER A 59 -13.31 5.96 -13.36
N ALA A 60 -13.08 6.04 -12.05
CA ALA A 60 -12.54 7.27 -11.45
C ALA A 60 -11.02 7.31 -11.65
N GLY A 61 -10.59 7.95 -12.74
CA GLY A 61 -9.20 7.95 -13.24
C GLY A 61 -8.17 8.45 -12.23
N LEU A 62 -7.39 7.53 -11.68
CA LEU A 62 -6.11 7.79 -11.02
C LEU A 62 -5.04 8.00 -12.10
N THR A 63 -4.90 9.23 -12.60
CA THR A 63 -3.79 9.57 -13.51
C THR A 63 -2.56 9.95 -12.67
N PHE A 64 -1.39 9.37 -12.93
CA PHE A 64 -0.14 9.77 -12.29
C PHE A 64 0.68 10.54 -13.31
N LYS A 65 1.16 11.73 -12.95
CA LYS A 65 1.99 12.56 -13.83
C LYS A 65 3.39 12.64 -13.26
N THR A 66 4.29 11.91 -13.89
CA THR A 66 5.73 12.05 -13.70
C THR A 66 6.18 13.33 -14.41
N GLU A 67 6.86 14.23 -13.72
CA GLU A 67 7.43 15.43 -14.34
C GLU A 67 8.46 15.02 -15.40
N GLY A 68 8.12 15.28 -16.68
CA GLY A 68 8.98 14.99 -17.81
C GLY A 68 8.26 14.45 -19.05
N GLN A 69 7.18 15.11 -19.50
CA GLN A 69 6.81 15.38 -20.91
C GLN A 69 5.35 15.88 -21.00
N GLU A 70 5.15 16.89 -21.84
CA GLU A 70 3.99 17.79 -21.87
C GLU A 70 2.70 17.19 -22.47
N SER A 71 1.58 17.81 -22.09
CA SER A 71 0.18 17.57 -22.47
C SER A 71 -0.55 16.45 -21.71
N MET A 72 -1.62 16.83 -21.02
CA MET A 72 -2.21 16.11 -19.89
C MET A 72 -3.74 16.04 -20.00
N PRO A 73 -4.40 14.99 -19.47
CA PRO A 73 -5.71 15.14 -18.84
C PRO A 73 -5.56 15.12 -17.30
N THR A 74 -6.35 15.95 -16.63
CA THR A 74 -6.37 16.27 -15.19
C THR A 74 -6.64 15.05 -14.29
N VAL A 75 -6.07 15.05 -13.08
CA VAL A 75 -6.48 14.17 -11.96
C VAL A 75 -7.24 15.07 -11.01
N ASP A 76 -8.46 14.70 -10.64
CA ASP A 76 -9.20 15.41 -9.61
C ASP A 76 -9.03 14.73 -8.25
N LEU A 77 -8.34 15.43 -7.33
CA LEU A 77 -8.09 15.05 -5.94
C LEU A 77 -9.03 15.78 -4.95
N THR A 78 -10.02 16.54 -5.42
CA THR A 78 -10.76 17.54 -4.61
C THR A 78 -11.61 17.00 -3.44
N SER A 79 -11.60 15.70 -3.15
CA SER A 79 -12.43 15.12 -2.07
C SER A 79 -11.73 14.24 -1.04
N ASN A 80 -10.41 14.01 -1.08
CA ASN A 80 -9.77 13.10 -0.13
C ASN A 80 -8.84 13.79 0.90
N LYS A 81 -9.22 13.69 2.19
CA LYS A 81 -8.43 14.10 3.36
C LYS A 81 -7.25 13.15 3.67
N TYR A 82 -7.19 12.01 2.97
CA TYR A 82 -6.24 10.92 3.17
C TYR A 82 -5.77 10.29 1.82
N ALA A 83 -5.80 11.04 0.72
CA ALA A 83 -5.12 10.64 -0.53
C ALA A 83 -3.64 11.04 -0.48
#